data_AF-A0A965PV83-F1
#
_entry.id   AF-A0A965PV83-F1
#
_cell.length_a   1.000
_cell.length_b   1.000
_cell.length_c   1.000
_cell.angle_alpha   90.00
_cell.angle_beta   90.00
_cell.angle_gamma   90.00
#
_symmetry.space_group_name_H-M   'P 1'
#
loop_
_entity.id
_entity.type
_entity.pdbx_description
1 polymer ?
#
loop_
_entity_poly.entity_id
_entity_poly.type
_entity_poly.pdbx_seq_one_letter_code
_entity_poly.pdbx_strand_id
1 'polypeptide(L)'
;MLRLDRAWKSSRTTAQPLPTVWKDLEKKDIKFRRGQVCMVAAAPNAGKSMFALVYTIQAKVPTLFFSADTDTATVMMRASAHTAGHTQQTVEKMITDNPRYYDKYLESMSHIQWVFDSSPNLDDIEMEIKAYIELYG
;
A
#
# COMPACT_ATOMS: atom_id res chain seq x y z
N MET A 1 29.12 -2.79 10.48
CA MET A 1 29.20 -2.46 9.04
C MET A 1 29.95 -3.58 8.33
N LEU A 2 29.40 -4.13 7.23
CA LEU A 2 30.00 -5.23 6.47
C LEU A 2 30.65 -4.69 5.20
N ARG A 3 31.76 -5.31 4.75
CA ARG A 3 32.30 -5.04 3.41
C ARG A 3 31.41 -5.68 2.34
N LEU A 4 31.22 -4.99 1.22
CA LEU A 4 30.31 -5.43 0.15
C LEU A 4 30.70 -6.79 -0.43
N ASP A 5 32.00 -7.06 -0.58
CA ASP A 5 32.53 -8.34 -1.06
C ASP A 5 32.20 -9.52 -0.14
N ARG A 6 32.04 -9.27 1.17
CA ARG A 6 31.58 -10.27 2.13
C ARG A 6 30.06 -10.40 2.13
N ALA A 7 29.34 -9.27 2.11
CA ALA A 7 27.87 -9.25 2.11
C ALA A 7 27.28 -9.92 0.87
N TRP A 8 27.88 -9.71 -0.31
CA TRP A 8 27.45 -10.33 -1.56
C TRP A 8 27.55 -11.85 -1.52
N LYS A 9 28.65 -12.39 -0.98
CA LYS A 9 28.87 -13.84 -0.84
C LYS A 9 27.84 -14.53 0.06
N SER A 10 27.28 -13.80 1.03
CA SER A 10 26.24 -14.30 1.94
C SER A 10 24.80 -14.05 1.45
N SER A 11 24.61 -13.26 0.39
CA SER A 11 23.26 -12.90 -0.08
C SER A 11 22.58 -14.09 -0.76
N ARG A 12 21.44 -14.53 -0.20
CA ARG A 12 20.59 -15.59 -0.78
C ARG A 12 19.37 -15.02 -1.53
N THR A 13 19.10 -13.73 -1.36
CA THR A 13 17.91 -13.06 -1.89
C THR A 13 18.23 -12.35 -3.19
N THR A 14 17.55 -12.76 -4.26
CA THR A 14 17.48 -11.98 -5.50
C THR A 14 16.37 -10.94 -5.34
N ALA A 15 16.65 -9.68 -5.67
CA ALA A 15 15.69 -8.58 -5.60
C ALA A 15 14.63 -8.73 -6.71
N GLN A 16 13.72 -9.69 -6.54
CA GLN A 16 12.68 -10.03 -7.51
C GLN A 16 11.69 -8.87 -7.64
N PRO A 17 11.35 -8.45 -8.87
CA PRO A 17 10.38 -7.39 -9.08
C PRO A 17 8.99 -7.83 -8.59
N LEU A 18 8.29 -6.90 -7.95
CA LEU A 18 6.86 -7.01 -7.69
C LEU A 18 6.07 -6.83 -9.00
N PRO A 19 4.77 -7.22 -9.03
CA PRO A 19 3.93 -7.07 -10.22
C PRO A 19 3.95 -5.64 -10.76
N THR A 20 4.03 -5.52 -12.09
CA THR A 20 3.98 -4.23 -12.78
C THR A 20 2.55 -3.67 -12.72
N VAL A 21 2.40 -2.50 -12.10
CA VAL A 21 1.13 -1.75 -12.07
C VAL A 21 1.07 -0.74 -13.22
N TRP A 22 2.09 0.10 -13.36
CA TRP A 22 2.16 1.10 -14.43
C TRP A 22 3.22 0.75 -15.47
N LYS A 23 2.78 0.51 -16.71
CA LYS A 23 3.67 0.23 -17.84
C LYS A 23 4.65 1.37 -18.11
N ASP A 24 4.27 2.62 -17.84
CA ASP A 24 5.14 3.77 -18.08
C ASP A 24 6.28 3.91 -17.07
N LEU A 25 6.11 3.37 -15.85
CA LEU A 25 7.22 3.24 -14.90
C LEU A 25 8.14 2.08 -15.31
N GLU A 26 7.56 0.96 -15.74
CA GLU A 26 8.34 -0.19 -16.22
C GLU A 26 9.21 0.16 -17.44
N LYS A 27 8.70 0.96 -18.39
CA LYS A 27 9.49 1.46 -19.53
C LYS A 27 10.71 2.30 -19.13
N LYS A 28 10.71 2.83 -17.90
CA LYS A 28 11.82 3.60 -17.32
C LYS A 28 12.66 2.77 -16.35
N ASP A 29 12.48 1.44 -16.36
CA ASP A 29 13.10 0.48 -15.45
C ASP A 29 12.81 0.73 -13.95
N ILE A 30 11.74 1.47 -13.64
CA ILE A 30 11.31 1.72 -12.27
C ILE A 30 10.43 0.55 -11.83
N LYS A 31 10.97 -0.28 -10.93
CA LYS A 31 10.29 -1.46 -10.37
C LYS A 31 10.47 -1.52 -8.85
N PHE A 32 9.37 -1.74 -8.12
CA PHE A 32 9.44 -2.14 -6.73
C PHE A 32 9.90 -3.60 -6.65
N ARG A 33 10.74 -3.93 -5.66
CA ARG A 33 11.34 -5.27 -5.55
C ARG A 33 11.25 -5.79 -4.13
N ARG A 34 11.14 -7.11 -4.00
CA ARG A 34 11.14 -7.78 -2.70
C ARG A 34 12.46 -7.56 -1.97
N GLY A 35 12.38 -7.32 -0.66
CA GLY A 35 13.54 -7.09 0.21
C GLY A 35 14.25 -5.74 0.03
N GLN A 36 13.66 -4.81 -0.72
CA GLN A 36 14.17 -3.45 -0.88
C GLN A 36 13.29 -2.44 -0.15
N VAL A 37 13.91 -1.43 0.44
CA VAL A 37 13.22 -0.24 0.95
C VAL A 37 13.10 0.75 -0.20
N CYS A 38 11.87 1.17 -0.51
CA CYS A 38 11.58 2.16 -1.55
C CYS A 38 10.88 3.37 -0.93
N MET A 39 11.22 4.56 -1.40
CA MET A 39 10.64 5.82 -0.92
C MET A 39 9.92 6.54 -2.06
N VAL A 40 8.66 6.91 -1.84
CA VAL A 40 7.89 7.77 -2.74
C VAL A 40 7.80 9.15 -2.09
N ALA A 41 8.49 10.12 -2.66
CA ALA A 41 8.54 11.49 -2.16
C ALA A 41 8.03 12.48 -3.21
N ALA A 42 7.19 13.42 -2.78
CA ALA A 42 6.68 14.49 -3.63
C ALA A 42 6.20 15.66 -2.76
N ALA A 43 5.98 16.82 -3.38
CA ALA A 43 5.40 17.98 -2.72
C ALA A 43 3.99 17.66 -2.15
N PRO A 44 3.49 18.43 -1.16
CA PRO A 44 2.10 18.36 -0.73
C PRO A 44 1.14 18.45 -1.93
N ASN A 45 0.04 17.70 -1.87
CA ASN A 45 -0.98 17.61 -2.93
C ASN A 45 -0.53 17.05 -4.30
N ALA A 46 0.69 16.52 -4.43
CA ALA A 46 1.16 15.87 -5.66
C ALA A 46 0.65 14.42 -5.84
N GLY A 47 -0.32 13.97 -5.03
CA GLY A 47 -0.91 12.64 -5.14
C GLY A 47 -0.08 11.49 -4.54
N LYS A 48 0.93 11.77 -3.70
CA LYS A 48 1.81 10.76 -3.09
C LYS A 48 1.07 9.60 -2.38
N SER A 49 0.05 9.93 -1.57
CA SER A 49 -0.73 8.92 -0.85
C SER A 49 -1.64 8.12 -1.78
N MET A 50 -2.20 8.77 -2.81
CA MET A 50 -3.00 8.09 -3.83
C MET A 50 -2.13 7.15 -4.68
N PHE A 51 -0.91 7.53 -4.99
CA PHE A 51 0.05 6.68 -5.69
C PHE A 51 0.31 5.39 -4.91
N ALA A 52 0.64 5.49 -3.62
CA ALA A 52 0.86 4.31 -2.77
C ALA A 52 -0.41 3.44 -2.66
N LEU A 53 -1.57 4.06 -2.41
CA LEU A 53 -2.85 3.35 -2.29
C LEU A 53 -3.21 2.60 -3.57
N VAL A 54 -3.16 3.26 -4.73
CA VAL A 54 -3.47 2.65 -6.03
C VAL A 54 -2.49 1.52 -6.35
N TYR A 55 -1.20 1.72 -6.08
CA TYR A 55 -0.22 0.65 -6.26
C TYR A 55 -0.59 -0.58 -5.45
N THR A 56 -0.88 -0.44 -4.15
CA THR A 56 -1.21 -1.56 -3.28
C THR A 56 -2.48 -2.30 -3.72
N ILE A 57 -3.50 -1.56 -4.14
CA ILE A 57 -4.75 -2.15 -4.67
C ILE A 57 -4.48 -2.97 -5.93
N GLN A 58 -3.73 -2.40 -6.89
CA GLN A 58 -3.52 -3.03 -8.19
C GLN A 58 -2.43 -4.12 -8.20
N ALA A 59 -1.42 -4.00 -7.33
CA ALA A 59 -0.34 -4.98 -7.25
C ALA A 59 -0.82 -6.36 -6.77
N LYS A 60 -1.94 -6.42 -6.02
CA LYS A 60 -2.56 -7.65 -5.51
C LYS A 60 -1.57 -8.58 -4.81
N VAL A 61 -0.66 -7.99 -4.03
CA VAL A 61 0.29 -8.71 -3.18
C VAL A 61 -0.15 -8.55 -1.72
N PRO A 62 -0.04 -9.60 -0.87
CA PRO A 62 -0.29 -9.47 0.56
C PRO A 62 0.43 -8.25 1.13
N THR A 63 -0.32 -7.32 1.69
CA THR A 63 0.22 -6.02 2.14
C THR A 63 -0.31 -5.66 3.52
N LEU A 64 0.60 -5.22 4.39
CA LEU A 64 0.27 -4.47 5.60
C LEU A 64 0.43 -2.97 5.27
N PHE A 65 -0.67 -2.22 5.31
CA PHE A 65 -0.73 -0.81 4.94
C PHE A 65 -0.87 0.07 6.18
N PHE A 66 0.18 0.83 6.50
CA PHE A 66 0.16 1.82 7.56
C PHE A 66 -0.33 3.17 7.03
N SER A 67 -1.39 3.71 7.65
CA SER A 67 -1.94 5.03 7.34
C SER A 67 -1.96 5.90 8.60
N ALA A 68 -0.83 6.55 8.88
CA ALA A 68 -0.69 7.40 10.07
C ALA A 68 -1.37 8.78 9.91
N ASP A 69 -1.26 9.40 8.74
CA ASP A 69 -1.76 10.77 8.54
C ASP A 69 -3.22 10.85 8.06
N THR A 70 -3.85 9.72 7.70
CA THR A 70 -5.15 9.72 7.02
C THR A 70 -6.10 8.75 7.70
N ASP A 71 -7.28 9.24 8.06
CA ASP A 71 -8.29 8.44 8.74
C ASP A 71 -8.93 7.37 7.82
N THR A 72 -9.58 6.40 8.46
CA THR A 72 -10.23 5.27 7.80
C THR A 72 -11.30 5.70 6.79
N ALA A 73 -12.10 6.73 7.08
CA ALA A 73 -13.15 7.17 6.17
C ALA A 73 -12.56 7.78 4.90
N THR A 74 -11.52 8.59 5.04
CA THR A 74 -10.81 9.17 3.89
C THR A 74 -10.13 8.10 3.03
N VAL A 75 -9.48 7.10 3.64
CA VAL A 75 -8.90 5.98 2.88
C VAL A 75 -9.98 5.16 2.18
N MET A 76 -11.07 4.84 2.87
CA MET A 76 -12.19 4.10 2.30
C MET A 76 -12.78 4.84 1.09
N MET A 77 -13.07 6.14 1.21
CA MET A 77 -13.59 6.95 0.10
C MET A 77 -12.64 6.96 -1.11
N ARG A 78 -11.33 7.11 -0.87
CA ARG A 78 -10.30 7.10 -1.94
C ARG A 78 -10.22 5.74 -2.62
N ALA A 79 -10.25 4.66 -1.84
CA ALA A 79 -10.20 3.30 -2.36
C ALA A 79 -11.45 2.99 -3.18
N SER A 80 -12.64 3.25 -2.62
CA SER A 80 -13.93 3.06 -3.30
C SER A 80 -14.04 3.87 -4.60
N ALA A 81 -13.61 5.14 -4.56
CA ALA A 81 -13.58 5.99 -5.76
C ALA A 81 -12.71 5.37 -6.86
N HIS A 82 -11.51 4.90 -6.50
CA HIS A 82 -10.60 4.25 -7.43
C HIS A 82 -11.17 2.95 -8.01
N THR A 83 -11.67 2.06 -7.16
CA THR A 83 -12.15 0.73 -7.56
C THR A 83 -13.46 0.77 -8.34
N ALA A 84 -14.34 1.73 -8.02
CA ALA A 84 -15.63 1.90 -8.70
C ALA A 84 -15.56 2.80 -9.93
N GLY A 85 -14.45 3.54 -10.13
CA GLY A 85 -14.35 4.54 -11.19
C GLY A 85 -15.24 5.78 -10.93
N HIS A 86 -15.57 6.04 -9.67
CA HIS A 86 -16.41 7.15 -9.25
C HIS A 86 -15.56 8.34 -8.78
N THR A 87 -16.13 9.54 -8.82
CA THR A 87 -15.53 10.69 -8.12
C THR A 87 -15.73 10.55 -6.61
N GLN A 88 -14.89 11.19 -5.81
CA GLN A 88 -15.06 11.20 -4.34
C GLN A 88 -16.42 11.78 -3.92
N GLN A 89 -16.89 12.84 -4.59
CA GLN A 89 -18.20 13.44 -4.36
C GLN A 89 -19.35 12.45 -4.59
N THR A 90 -19.24 11.63 -5.64
CA THR A 90 -20.21 10.57 -5.91
C THR A 90 -20.17 9.49 -4.84
N VAL A 91 -18.98 9.11 -4.36
CA VAL A 91 -18.82 8.13 -3.27
C VAL A 91 -19.44 8.62 -1.98
N GLU A 92 -19.14 9.85 -1.57
CA GLU A 92 -19.67 10.49 -0.36
C GLU A 92 -21.21 10.54 -0.37
N LYS A 93 -21.80 10.96 -1.49
CA LYS A 93 -23.26 10.95 -1.66
C LYS A 93 -23.83 9.53 -1.61
N MET A 94 -23.24 8.59 -2.35
CA MET A 94 -23.74 7.22 -2.44
C MET A 94 -23.66 6.47 -1.12
N ILE A 95 -22.65 6.72 -0.28
CA ILE A 95 -22.56 6.10 1.05
C ILE A 95 -23.67 6.62 1.97
N THR A 96 -24.05 7.89 1.82
CA THR A 96 -25.17 8.46 2.58
C THR A 96 -26.50 7.80 2.18
N ASP A 97 -26.71 7.61 0.87
CA ASP A 97 -27.95 7.03 0.33
C ASP A 97 -28.02 5.50 0.46
N ASN A 98 -26.89 4.82 0.29
CA ASN A 98 -26.74 3.36 0.38
C ASN A 98 -25.35 2.99 0.95
N PRO A 99 -25.23 2.86 2.28
CA PRO A 99 -23.95 2.63 2.95
C PRO A 99 -23.19 1.38 2.50
N ARG A 100 -23.90 0.36 2.00
CA ARG A 100 -23.32 -0.94 1.61
C ARG A 100 -22.99 -1.04 0.11
N TYR A 101 -23.21 0.02 -0.66
CA TYR A 101 -22.99 0.01 -2.10
C TYR A 101 -21.54 -0.40 -2.47
N TYR A 102 -20.58 0.01 -1.63
CA TYR A 102 -19.16 -0.20 -1.89
C TYR A 102 -18.58 -1.50 -1.32
N ASP A 103 -19.34 -2.29 -0.57
CA ASP A 103 -18.85 -3.50 0.13
C ASP A 103 -18.12 -4.44 -0.83
N LYS A 104 -18.72 -4.76 -1.99
CA LYS A 104 -18.11 -5.63 -3.01
C LYS A 104 -16.77 -5.11 -3.55
N TYR A 105 -16.59 -3.79 -3.59
CA TYR A 105 -15.34 -3.18 -4.04
C TYR A 105 -14.28 -3.24 -2.94
N LEU A 106 -14.69 -3.06 -1.69
CA LEU A 106 -13.81 -3.20 -0.53
C LEU A 106 -13.35 -4.65 -0.34
N GLU A 107 -14.23 -5.63 -0.54
CA GLU A 107 -13.90 -7.07 -0.49
C GLU A 107 -12.80 -7.47 -1.49
N SER A 108 -12.75 -6.81 -2.65
CA SER A 108 -11.70 -7.03 -3.65
C SER A 108 -10.29 -6.68 -3.17
N MET A 109 -10.17 -6.00 -2.04
CA MET A 109 -8.92 -5.57 -1.40
C MET A 109 -8.60 -6.40 -0.14
N SER A 110 -9.20 -7.58 0.03
CA SER A 110 -8.97 -8.48 1.16
C SER A 110 -7.52 -8.92 1.36
N HIS A 111 -6.64 -8.74 0.36
CA HIS A 111 -5.19 -8.94 0.47
C HIS A 111 -4.45 -7.83 1.23
N ILE A 112 -5.14 -6.75 1.61
CA ILE A 112 -4.59 -5.61 2.34
C ILE A 112 -5.11 -5.61 3.78
N GLN A 113 -4.19 -5.58 4.73
CA GLN A 113 -4.47 -5.31 6.14
C GLN A 113 -4.10 -3.87 6.46
N TRP A 114 -4.89 -3.18 7.26
CA TRP A 114 -4.79 -1.73 7.47
C TRP A 114 -4.47 -1.41 8.92
N VAL A 115 -3.50 -0.52 9.12
CA VAL A 115 -3.14 0.03 10.43
C VAL A 115 -3.39 1.54 10.37
N PHE A 116 -4.28 2.04 11.24
CA PHE A 116 -4.70 3.45 11.30
C PHE A 116 -4.22 4.16 12.56
N ASP A 117 -3.18 3.63 13.22
CA ASP A 117 -2.53 4.35 14.32
C ASP A 117 -1.93 5.65 13.77
N SER A 118 -2.34 6.78 14.36
CA SER A 118 -2.01 8.12 13.90
C SER A 118 -0.58 8.57 14.20
N SER A 119 0.12 7.91 15.13
CA SER A 119 1.48 8.27 15.50
C SER A 119 2.28 7.07 16.03
N PRO A 120 2.44 6.00 15.22
CA PRO A 120 3.11 4.79 15.67
C PRO A 120 4.60 5.07 15.88
N ASN A 121 5.14 4.56 16.98
CA ASN A 121 6.58 4.50 17.18
C ASN A 121 7.17 3.27 16.45
N LEU A 122 8.49 3.10 16.52
CA LEU A 122 9.16 1.98 15.82
C LEU A 122 8.79 0.61 16.40
N ASP A 123 8.58 0.52 17.71
CA ASP A 123 8.17 -0.72 18.38
C ASP A 123 6.73 -1.09 18.00
N ASP A 124 5.84 -0.10 17.84
CA ASP A 124 4.47 -0.31 17.36
C ASP A 124 4.48 -0.89 15.93
N ILE A 125 5.28 -0.28 15.03
CA ILE A 125 5.45 -0.77 13.66
C ILE A 125 6.02 -2.20 13.65
N GLU A 126 7.04 -2.48 14.47
CA GLU A 126 7.63 -3.81 14.56
C GLU A 126 6.63 -4.84 15.08
N MET A 127 5.81 -4.48 16.07
CA MET A 127 4.79 -5.36 16.64
C MET A 127 3.71 -5.70 15.62
N GLU A 128 3.21 -4.71 14.89
CA GLU A 128 2.23 -4.93 13.81
C GLU A 128 2.80 -5.81 12.69
N ILE A 129 4.07 -5.62 12.32
CA ILE A 129 4.74 -6.50 11.35
C ILE A 129 4.85 -7.93 11.88
N LYS A 130 5.23 -8.13 13.14
CA LYS A 130 5.31 -9.47 13.76
C LYS A 130 3.94 -10.14 13.81
N ALA A 131 2.90 -9.40 14.20
CA ALA A 131 1.52 -9.90 14.23
C ALA A 131 1.03 -10.30 12.82
N TYR A 132 1.34 -9.48 11.81
CA TYR A 132 1.02 -9.82 10.42
C TYR A 132 1.74 -11.08 9.95
N ILE A 133 3.02 -11.25 10.30
CA ILE A 133 3.78 -12.47 9.98
C ILE A 133 3.17 -13.68 10.69
N GLU A 134 2.76 -13.57 11.95
CA GLU A 134 2.16 -14.68 12.69
C GLU A 134 0.83 -15.15 12.06
N LEU A 135 0.01 -14.22 11.55
CA LEU A 135 -1.30 -14.54 10.99
C LEU A 135 -1.24 -15.03 9.52
N TYR A 136 -0.26 -14.58 8.74
CA TYR A 136 -0.25 -14.76 7.28
C TYR A 136 1.06 -15.32 6.71
N GLY A 137 2.10 -15.52 7.53
CA GLY A 137 3.48 -15.85 7.14
C GLY A 137 3.86 -17.31 7.23
#